data_AF-A0A961QN49-F1
#
_entry.id   AF-A0A961QN49-F1
#
_cell.length_a   1.000
_cell.length_b   1.000
_cell.length_c   1.000
_cell.angle_alpha   90.00
_cell.angle_beta   90.00
_cell.angle_gamma   90.00
#
_symmetry.space_group_name_H-M   'P 1'
#
loop_
_entity.id
_entity.type
_entity.pdbx_description
1 polymer ?
#
loop_
_entity_poly.entity_id
_entity_poly.type
_entity_poly.pdbx_seq_one_letter_code
_entity_poly.pdbx_strand_id
1 'polypeptide(L)'
;MRPKAAVAKAAPEAVPGPVDEPAGEASQGPKTFPRVDPNQIRFAFESGRYPYAHRMGRAAYEKEKARLQAELLKVQKWALETGQKFVILFEGRDAAGKGGTI
;
A
#
# COMPACT_ATOMS: atom_id res chain seq x y z
N MET A 1 4.24 -54.39 4.44
CA MET A 1 4.40 -53.41 3.34
C MET A 1 3.22 -52.44 3.41
N ARG A 2 3.42 -51.21 3.93
CA ARG A 2 2.32 -50.22 4.08
C ARG A 2 2.27 -49.34 2.83
N PRO A 3 1.12 -49.15 2.17
CA PRO A 3 1.03 -48.19 1.07
C PRO A 3 1.05 -46.76 1.62
N LYS A 4 1.93 -45.91 1.07
CA LYS A 4 1.89 -44.46 1.30
C LYS A 4 0.76 -43.87 0.45
N ALA A 5 -0.25 -43.28 1.09
CA ALA A 5 -1.21 -42.42 0.41
C ALA A 5 -0.52 -41.11 0.01
N ALA A 6 -0.47 -40.83 -1.30
CA ALA A 6 -0.03 -39.54 -1.82
C ALA A 6 -1.18 -38.53 -1.62
N VAL A 7 -0.94 -37.50 -0.81
CA VAL A 7 -1.85 -36.36 -0.71
C VAL A 7 -1.69 -35.56 -2.00
N ALA A 8 -2.73 -35.56 -2.83
CA ALA A 8 -2.83 -34.72 -4.01
C ALA A 8 -2.82 -33.26 -3.57
N LYS A 9 -1.83 -32.50 -4.03
CA LYS A 9 -1.76 -31.05 -3.87
C LYS A 9 -2.84 -30.44 -4.75
N ALA A 10 -3.96 -30.03 -4.15
CA ALA A 10 -4.95 -29.21 -4.83
C ALA A 10 -4.27 -27.94 -5.36
N ALA A 11 -4.41 -27.70 -6.66
CA ALA A 11 -3.91 -26.51 -7.31
C ALA A 11 -4.63 -25.29 -6.71
N PRO A 12 -3.92 -24.21 -6.33
CA PRO A 12 -4.61 -22.99 -5.93
C PRO A 12 -5.30 -22.42 -7.16
N GLU A 13 -6.62 -22.25 -7.07
CA GLU A 13 -7.41 -21.51 -8.04
C GLU A 13 -6.74 -20.15 -8.33
N ALA A 14 -6.55 -19.88 -9.61
CA ALA A 14 -5.96 -18.65 -10.09
C ALA A 14 -6.88 -17.47 -9.72
N VAL A 15 -6.45 -16.66 -8.75
CA VAL A 15 -7.03 -15.34 -8.52
C VAL A 15 -6.59 -14.45 -9.70
N PRO A 16 -7.52 -13.76 -10.39
CA PRO A 16 -7.21 -13.04 -11.62
C PRO A 16 -6.07 -12.06 -11.37
N GLY A 17 -5.03 -12.18 -12.19
CA GLY A 17 -3.89 -11.28 -12.17
C GLY A 17 -4.33 -9.84 -12.38
N PRO A 18 -3.52 -8.85 -11.96
CA PRO A 18 -3.74 -7.49 -12.41
C PRO A 18 -3.59 -7.49 -13.94
N VAL A 19 -4.71 -7.29 -14.63
CA VAL A 19 -4.84 -6.81 -16.02
C VAL A 19 -3.52 -6.57 -16.79
N ASP A 20 -3.17 -7.48 -17.70
CA ASP A 20 -2.33 -7.21 -18.88
C ASP A 20 -3.08 -6.17 -19.76
N GLU A 21 -2.56 -5.17 -20.49
CA GLU A 21 -1.25 -4.64 -20.94
C GLU A 21 -1.58 -3.25 -21.63
N PRO A 22 -0.68 -2.42 -22.24
CA PRO A 22 0.76 -2.55 -22.48
C PRO A 22 1.62 -1.37 -21.96
N ALA A 23 2.92 -1.50 -22.20
CA ALA A 23 3.95 -0.52 -21.89
C ALA A 23 3.78 0.85 -22.55
N GLY A 24 4.16 1.90 -21.81
CA GLY A 24 4.51 3.22 -22.33
C GLY A 24 3.37 4.24 -22.30
N GLU A 25 3.25 4.99 -21.20
CA GLU A 25 2.86 6.41 -21.18
C GLU A 25 2.89 6.95 -19.74
N ALA A 26 3.08 8.26 -19.61
CA ALA A 26 3.44 8.99 -18.39
C ALA A 26 2.70 8.52 -17.11
N SER A 27 3.45 8.29 -16.03
CA SER A 27 2.95 7.79 -14.75
C SER A 27 1.99 8.77 -14.07
N GLN A 28 0.73 8.77 -14.46
CA GLN A 28 -0.35 9.29 -13.65
C GLN A 28 -0.65 8.23 -12.59
N GLY A 29 -0.48 8.58 -11.31
CA GLY A 29 -0.85 7.70 -10.21
C GLY A 29 -2.32 7.26 -10.32
N PRO A 30 -2.73 6.21 -9.57
CA PRO A 30 -4.08 5.69 -9.67
C PRO A 30 -5.10 6.81 -9.35
N LYS A 31 -5.99 7.10 -10.31
CA LYS A 31 -7.07 8.09 -10.16
C LYS A 31 -8.11 7.65 -9.12
N THR A 32 -8.08 6.37 -8.75
CA THR A 32 -8.97 5.74 -7.79
C THR A 32 -8.14 4.82 -6.89
N PHE A 33 -8.25 5.01 -5.57
CA PHE A 33 -7.63 4.09 -4.63
C PHE A 33 -8.39 2.76 -4.66
N PRO A 34 -7.70 1.61 -4.80
CA PRO A 34 -8.35 0.33 -4.70
C PRO A 34 -8.96 0.18 -3.30
N ARG A 35 -10.22 -0.27 -3.23
CA ARG A 35 -10.82 -0.69 -1.96
C ARG A 35 -10.13 -1.97 -1.54
N VAL A 36 -9.21 -1.88 -0.58
CA VAL A 36 -8.42 -3.02 -0.12
C VAL A 36 -9.22 -3.79 0.93
N ASP A 37 -9.52 -5.06 0.64
CA ASP A 37 -10.12 -5.98 1.60
C ASP A 37 -9.12 -6.28 2.74
N PRO A 38 -9.54 -6.36 4.02
CA PRO A 38 -8.64 -6.64 5.13
C PRO A 38 -7.81 -7.93 4.97
N ASN A 39 -8.35 -8.95 4.32
CA ASN A 39 -7.58 -10.18 4.06
C ASN A 39 -6.50 -9.96 3.00
N GLN A 40 -6.69 -9.05 2.06
CA GLN A 40 -5.66 -8.66 1.10
C GLN A 40 -4.50 -7.90 1.78
N ILE A 41 -4.80 -7.04 2.76
CA ILE A 41 -3.76 -6.37 3.57
C ILE A 41 -2.94 -7.40 4.32
N ARG A 42 -3.61 -8.36 4.98
CA ARG A 42 -2.94 -9.44 5.72
C ARG A 42 -2.07 -10.29 4.79
N PHE A 43 -2.62 -10.73 3.66
CA PHE A 43 -1.90 -11.53 2.68
C PHE A 43 -0.67 -10.80 2.13
N ALA A 44 -0.80 -9.52 1.78
CA ALA A 44 0.33 -8.71 1.32
C ALA A 44 1.42 -8.58 2.40
N PHE A 45 1.03 -8.45 3.67
CA PHE A 45 1.95 -8.36 4.79
C PHE A 45 2.67 -9.69 5.08
N GLU A 46 1.97 -10.81 4.99
CA GLU A 46 2.51 -12.16 5.21
C GLU A 46 3.37 -12.64 4.04
N SER A 47 2.95 -12.37 2.80
CA SER A 47 3.62 -12.86 1.60
C SER A 47 4.69 -11.90 1.07
N GLY A 48 4.75 -10.67 1.59
CA GLY A 48 5.60 -9.59 1.07
C GLY A 48 5.27 -9.17 -0.37
N ARG A 49 4.12 -9.59 -0.91
CA ARG A 49 3.72 -9.27 -2.29
C ARG A 49 2.87 -8.02 -2.29
N TYR A 50 3.38 -6.97 -2.91
CA TYR A 50 2.69 -5.69 -3.02
C TYR A 50 1.66 -5.72 -4.17
N PRO A 51 0.49 -5.08 -4.03
CA PRO A 51 -0.57 -5.12 -5.05
C PRO A 51 -0.25 -4.28 -6.30
N TYR A 52 0.86 -3.54 -6.30
CA TYR A 52 1.30 -2.74 -7.43
C TYR A 52 2.59 -3.30 -8.00
N ALA A 53 2.63 -3.48 -9.32
CA ALA A 53 3.81 -3.98 -10.03
C ALA A 53 4.97 -2.97 -10.04
N HIS A 54 4.67 -1.67 -9.96
CA HIS A 54 5.65 -0.60 -10.06
C HIS A 54 5.53 0.42 -8.94
N ARG A 55 6.67 1.05 -8.60
CA ARG A 55 6.70 2.20 -7.68
C ARG A 55 6.08 3.42 -8.34
N MET A 56 5.53 4.32 -7.53
CA MET A 56 5.07 5.62 -8.01
C MET A 56 6.24 6.40 -8.62
N GLY A 57 6.01 7.04 -9.78
CA GLY A 57 7.00 7.90 -10.41
C GLY A 57 7.38 9.07 -9.51
N ARG A 58 8.68 9.37 -9.42
CA ARG A 58 9.21 10.37 -8.47
C ARG A 58 8.57 11.75 -8.63
N ALA A 59 8.39 12.22 -9.87
CA ALA A 59 7.80 13.54 -10.12
C ALA A 59 6.33 13.62 -9.65
N ALA A 60 5.54 12.57 -9.91
CA ALA A 60 4.16 12.49 -9.45
C ALA A 60 4.09 12.43 -7.92
N TYR A 61 4.97 11.63 -7.30
CA TYR A 61 5.10 11.52 -5.85
C TYR A 61 5.43 12.86 -5.19
N GLU A 62 6.48 13.56 -5.63
CA GLU A 62 6.89 14.84 -5.02
C GLU A 62 5.82 15.93 -5.18
N LYS A 63 5.13 15.96 -6.33
CA LYS A 63 4.02 16.89 -6.56
C LYS A 63 2.88 16.66 -5.56
N GLU A 64 2.46 15.42 -5.39
CA GLU A 64 1.35 15.10 -4.48
C GLU A 64 1.78 15.25 -3.01
N LYS A 65 3.02 14.87 -2.68
CA LYS A 65 3.59 15.08 -1.34
C LYS A 65 3.56 16.55 -0.94
N ALA A 66 4.01 17.45 -1.80
CA ALA A 66 3.99 18.89 -1.51
C ALA A 66 2.57 19.43 -1.29
N ARG A 67 1.60 18.95 -2.10
CA ARG A 67 0.19 19.28 -1.93
C ARG A 67 -0.34 18.82 -0.56
N LEU A 68 -0.10 17.56 -0.20
CA LEU A 68 -0.56 16.98 1.07
C LEU A 68 0.10 17.66 2.27
N GLN A 69 1.38 18.04 2.19
CA GLN A 69 2.05 18.81 3.22
C GLN A 69 1.36 20.16 3.47
N ALA A 70 0.92 20.85 2.41
CA ALA A 70 0.16 22.09 2.56
C ALA A 70 -1.20 21.85 3.24
N GLU A 71 -1.90 20.75 2.94
CA GLU A 71 -3.15 20.40 3.61
C GLU A 71 -2.93 20.04 5.10
N LEU A 72 -1.84 19.34 5.43
CA LEU A 72 -1.50 19.02 6.83
C LEU A 72 -1.24 20.28 7.66
N LEU A 73 -0.65 21.32 7.07
CA LEU A 73 -0.50 22.62 7.74
C LEU A 73 -1.86 23.26 8.07
N LYS A 74 -2.87 23.10 7.21
CA LYS A 74 -4.23 23.57 7.50
C LYS A 74 -4.83 22.80 8.67
N VAL A 75 -4.64 21.48 8.73
CA VAL A 75 -5.09 20.64 9.87
C VAL A 75 -4.41 21.08 11.16
N GLN A 76 -3.10 21.33 11.12
CA GLN A 76 -2.36 21.82 12.28
C GLN A 76 -2.89 23.18 12.78
N LYS A 77 -3.11 24.12 11.85
CA LYS A 77 -3.69 25.43 12.17
C LYS A 77 -5.08 25.29 12.80
N TRP A 78 -5.95 24.48 12.20
CA TRP A 78 -7.28 24.20 12.72
C TRP A 78 -7.23 23.58 14.13
N ALA A 79 -6.32 22.62 14.37
CA ALA A 79 -6.17 21.99 15.68
C ALA A 79 -5.75 23.01 16.76
N LEU A 80 -4.88 23.96 16.41
CA LEU A 80 -4.50 25.07 17.29
C LEU A 80 -5.70 25.98 17.60
N GLU A 81 -6.46 26.38 16.59
CA GLU A 81 -7.62 27.27 16.73
C GLU A 81 -8.77 26.64 17.53
N THR A 82 -8.96 25.33 17.42
CA THR A 82 -10.05 24.59 18.06
C THR A 82 -9.65 23.90 19.37
N GLY A 83 -8.36 23.95 19.74
CA GLY A 83 -7.81 23.26 20.92
C GLY A 83 -7.80 21.73 20.83
N GLN A 84 -7.94 21.16 19.63
CA GLN A 84 -7.94 19.72 19.41
C GLN A 84 -6.53 19.13 19.55
N LYS A 85 -6.45 17.90 20.06
CA LYS A 85 -5.19 17.19 20.27
C LYS A 85 -5.25 15.84 19.57
N PHE A 86 -4.18 15.49 18.85
CA PHE A 86 -4.04 14.21 18.18
C PHE A 86 -2.68 13.58 18.48
N VAL A 87 -2.65 12.25 18.54
CA VAL A 87 -1.44 11.44 18.69
C VAL A 87 -1.46 10.42 17.55
N ILE A 88 -0.36 10.33 16.81
CA ILE A 88 -0.21 9.40 15.68
C ILE A 88 0.92 8.43 16.02
N LEU A 89 0.61 7.14 16.10
CA LEU A 89 1.59 6.09 16.35
C LEU A 89 2.02 5.45 15.03
N PHE A 90 3.33 5.35 14.83
CA PHE A 90 3.94 4.72 13.65
C PHE A 90 4.60 3.41 14.06
N GLU A 91 3.93 2.30 13.75
CA GLU A 91 4.41 0.94 14.02
C GLU A 91 4.87 0.24 12.74
N GLY A 92 5.79 -0.71 12.87
CA GLY A 92 6.24 -1.54 11.74
C GLY A 92 7.59 -2.19 11.95
N ARG A 93 7.92 -3.14 11.07
CA ARG A 93 9.21 -3.84 11.05
C ARG A 93 10.39 -2.87 10.92
N ASP A 94 11.58 -3.34 11.28
CA ASP A 94 12.79 -2.56 11.05
C ASP A 94 12.98 -2.26 9.55
N ALA A 95 13.57 -1.11 9.23
CA ALA A 95 13.74 -0.60 7.88
C ALA A 95 12.46 -0.39 7.04
N ALA A 96 11.25 -0.44 7.64
CA ALA A 96 9.99 -0.22 6.94
C ALA A 96 9.75 1.23 6.46
N GLY A 97 10.68 2.16 6.72
CA GLY A 97 10.58 3.55 6.27
C GLY A 97 9.83 4.51 7.20
N LYS A 98 9.62 4.13 8.47
CA LYS A 98 8.94 4.95 9.49
C LYS A 98 9.54 6.36 9.60
N GLY A 99 10.87 6.45 9.74
CA GLY A 99 11.58 7.73 9.90
C GLY A 99 11.61 8.60 8.64
N GLY A 100 11.37 8.05 7.45
CA GLY A 100 11.23 8.85 6.23
C GLY A 100 9.81 9.42 6.02
N THR A 101 8.85 8.93 6.81
CA THR A 101 7.44 9.34 6.74
C THR A 101 7.10 10.46 7.72
N ILE A 102 7.74 10.46 8.89
CA ILE A 102 7.63 11.49 9.94
C ILE A 102 8.41 12.73 9.51
#